data_AF-A0A8T7LBG6-F1
#
_entry.id   AF-A0A8T7LBG6-F1
#
_cell.length_a   1.000
_cell.length_b   1.000
_cell.length_c   1.000
_cell.angle_alpha   90.00
_cell.angle_beta   90.00
_cell.angle_gamma   90.00
#
_symmetry.space_group_name_H-M   'P 1'
#
loop_
_entity.id
_entity.type
_entity.pdbx_description
1 polymer ?
#
loop_
_entity_poly.entity_id
_entity_poly.type
_entity_poly.pdbx_seq_one_letter_code
_entity_poly.pdbx_strand_id
1 'polypeptide(L)'
;MQGLAWIFFVLFALTLAGMYLAIRRAWAAPGMVAGVGVVLSIILMTLISLAQDNFPIQAIIVGILLGGLFSGATLAVAWYFHSTEMRARYAGEEDPTAEQV
;
A
#
# COMPACT_ATOMS: atom_id res chain seq x y z
N MET A 1 6.88 23.55 13.38
CA MET A 1 5.52 23.44 14.01
C MET A 1 5.24 22.01 14.49
N GLN A 2 5.74 21.62 15.66
CA GLN A 2 5.75 20.21 16.09
C GLN A 2 4.36 19.54 16.15
N GLY A 3 3.32 20.25 16.58
CA GLY A 3 1.97 19.69 16.69
C GLY A 3 1.39 19.18 15.37
N LEU A 4 1.72 19.83 14.24
CA LEU A 4 1.26 19.38 12.92
C LEU A 4 1.95 18.09 12.46
N ALA A 5 3.23 17.90 12.80
CA ALA A 5 3.94 16.66 12.49
C ALA A 5 3.31 15.44 13.17
N TRP A 6 2.87 15.59 14.43
CA TRP A 6 2.14 14.55 15.14
C TRP A 6 0.79 14.22 14.49
N ILE A 7 0.06 15.22 14.02
CA ILE A 7 -1.22 15.03 13.31
C ILE A 7 -0.98 14.22 12.03
N PHE A 8 0.00 14.60 11.21
CA PHE A 8 0.31 13.87 9.99
C PHE A 8 0.82 12.44 10.27
N PHE A 9 1.57 12.24 11.35
CA PHE A 9 1.99 10.90 11.77
C PHE A 9 0.80 10.02 12.17
N VAL A 10 -0.16 10.55 12.91
CA VAL A 10 -1.40 9.83 13.25
C VAL A 10 -2.20 9.50 11.99
N LEU A 11 -2.31 10.46 11.04
CA LEU A 11 -2.96 10.21 9.75
C LEU A 11 -2.24 9.13 8.94
N PHE A 12 -0.92 9.07 8.99
CA PHE A 12 -0.13 8.03 8.35
C PHE A 12 -0.41 6.66 8.97
N ALA A 13 -0.41 6.57 10.31
CA ALA A 13 -0.78 5.35 11.02
C ALA A 13 -2.21 4.90 10.70
N LEU A 14 -3.17 5.83 10.65
CA LEU A 14 -4.56 5.55 10.24
C LEU A 14 -4.66 5.11 8.79
N THR A 15 -3.81 5.63 7.90
CA THR A 15 -3.76 5.19 6.49
C THR A 15 -3.28 3.75 6.40
N LEU A 16 -2.24 3.37 7.15
CA LEU A 16 -1.78 1.99 7.24
C LEU A 16 -2.86 1.06 7.82
N ALA A 17 -3.52 1.48 8.90
CA ALA A 17 -4.61 0.73 9.51
C ALA A 17 -5.82 0.59 8.57
N GLY A 18 -6.17 1.67 7.86
CA GLY A 18 -7.23 1.71 6.85
C GLY A 18 -6.94 0.78 5.68
N MET A 19 -5.71 0.76 5.17
CA MET A 19 -5.30 -0.21 4.15
C MET A 19 -5.44 -1.65 4.64
N TYR A 20 -4.95 -1.96 5.85
CA TYR A 20 -5.06 -3.31 6.42
C TYR A 20 -6.53 -3.74 6.56
N LEU A 21 -7.38 -2.86 7.09
CA LEU A 21 -8.81 -3.12 7.23
C LEU A 21 -9.51 -3.27 5.87
N ALA A 22 -9.18 -2.42 4.90
CA ALA A 22 -9.77 -2.47 3.57
C ALA A 22 -9.43 -3.76 2.82
N ILE A 23 -8.17 -4.22 2.92
CA ILE A 23 -7.74 -5.51 2.37
C ILE A 23 -8.45 -6.65 3.10
N ARG A 24 -8.43 -6.66 4.43
CA ARG A 24 -9.02 -7.74 5.24
C ARG A 24 -10.52 -7.87 5.07
N ARG A 25 -11.21 -6.76 4.89
CA ARG A 25 -12.67 -6.72 4.73
C ARG A 25 -13.10 -6.83 3.26
N ALA A 26 -12.14 -6.95 2.33
CA ALA A 26 -12.35 -6.93 0.87
C ALA A 26 -13.22 -5.75 0.40
N TRP A 27 -13.09 -4.59 1.06
CA TRP A 27 -13.91 -3.41 0.76
C TRP A 27 -13.63 -2.80 -0.60
N ALA A 28 -12.42 -3.00 -1.13
CA ALA A 28 -12.02 -2.54 -2.44
C ALA A 28 -10.97 -3.47 -3.03
N ALA A 29 -10.80 -3.39 -4.35
CA ALA A 29 -9.78 -4.14 -5.06
C ALA A 29 -8.40 -3.90 -4.41
N PRO A 30 -7.62 -4.94 -4.09
CA PRO A 30 -6.32 -4.81 -3.43
C PRO A 30 -5.38 -3.84 -4.16
N GLY A 31 -5.43 -3.82 -5.49
CA GLY A 31 -4.66 -2.89 -6.31
C GLY A 31 -5.05 -1.42 -6.13
N MET A 32 -6.34 -1.11 -5.95
CA MET A 32 -6.80 0.26 -5.69
C MET A 32 -6.44 0.73 -4.28
N VAL A 33 -6.65 -0.13 -3.27
CA VAL A 33 -6.30 0.17 -1.88
C VAL A 33 -4.79 0.40 -1.75
N ALA A 34 -3.99 -0.45 -2.40
CA ALA A 34 -2.56 -0.28 -2.47
C ALA A 34 -2.22 1.05 -3.16
N GLY A 35 -2.64 1.27 -4.41
CA GLY A 35 -2.30 2.48 -5.17
C GLY A 35 -2.66 3.78 -4.46
N VAL A 36 -3.85 3.87 -3.86
CA VAL A 36 -4.27 5.05 -3.10
C VAL A 36 -3.45 5.22 -1.81
N GLY A 37 -3.21 4.14 -1.07
CA GLY A 37 -2.44 4.19 0.17
C GLY A 37 -0.97 4.54 -0.05
N VAL A 38 -0.40 4.15 -1.18
CA VAL A 38 0.94 4.57 -1.63
C VAL A 38 1.02 6.08 -1.77
N VAL A 39 0.11 6.66 -2.56
CA VAL A 39 0.12 8.09 -2.84
C VAL A 39 -0.13 8.89 -1.56
N LEU A 40 -1.07 8.46 -0.73
CA LEU A 40 -1.31 9.09 0.57
C LEU A 40 -0.09 9.02 1.49
N SER A 41 0.62 7.89 1.51
CA SER A 41 1.81 7.69 2.35
C SER A 41 2.94 8.64 1.96
N ILE A 42 3.20 8.79 0.66
CA ILE A 42 4.23 9.72 0.16
C ILE A 42 3.88 11.17 0.53
N ILE A 43 2.61 11.56 0.33
CA ILE A 43 2.13 12.91 0.66
C ILE A 43 2.26 13.18 2.15
N LEU A 44 1.79 12.26 3.01
CA LEU A 44 1.84 12.42 4.46
C LEU A 44 3.27 12.47 4.97
N MET A 45 4.17 11.65 4.44
CA MET A 45 5.56 11.62 4.89
C MET A 45 6.35 12.87 4.45
N THR A 46 6.02 13.40 3.27
CA THR A 46 6.53 14.69 2.80
C THR A 46 6.05 15.83 3.71
N LEU A 47 4.75 15.84 4.07
CA LEU A 47 4.16 16.82 4.98
C LEU A 47 4.73 16.75 6.41
N ILE A 48 5.00 15.55 6.94
CA ILE A 48 5.67 15.35 8.23
C ILE A 48 7.05 16.00 8.21
N SER A 49 7.84 15.71 7.18
CA SER A 49 9.20 16.22 7.09
C SER A 49 9.25 17.74 6.90
N LEU A 50 8.29 18.32 6.17
CA LEU A 50 8.10 19.78 6.05
C LEU A 50 7.69 20.42 7.39
N ALA A 51 6.81 19.77 8.17
CA ALA A 51 6.36 20.29 9.46
C ALA A 51 7.48 20.30 10.54
N GLN A 52 8.54 19.52 10.32
CA GLN A 52 9.75 19.45 11.16
C GLN A 52 10.80 20.53 10.84
N ASP A 53 10.48 21.52 10.00
CA ASP A 53 11.40 22.60 9.61
C ASP A 53 12.67 22.10 8.86
N ASN A 54 12.59 20.92 8.22
CA ASN A 54 13.64 20.44 7.32
C ASN A 54 13.59 21.17 5.97
N PHE A 55 14.72 21.20 5.26
CA PHE A 55 14.78 21.75 3.90
C PHE A 55 13.74 21.04 2.99
N PRO A 56 12.98 21.77 2.15
CA PRO A 56 11.90 21.20 1.34
C PRO A 56 12.36 20.05 0.44
N ILE A 57 13.57 20.16 -0.11
CA ILE A 57 14.20 19.12 -0.94
C ILE A 57 14.45 17.84 -0.12
N GLN A 58 14.95 17.97 1.11
CA GLN A 58 15.18 16.83 2.00
C GLN A 58 13.85 16.16 2.38
N ALA A 59 12.81 16.96 2.63
CA ALA A 59 11.48 16.45 2.94
C ALA A 59 10.86 15.63 1.80
N ILE A 60 11.01 16.08 0.56
CA ILE A 60 10.54 15.35 -0.63
C ILE A 60 11.33 14.05 -0.81
N ILE A 61 12.66 14.09 -0.66
CA ILE A 61 13.51 12.90 -0.76
C ILE A 61 13.13 11.86 0.29
N VAL A 62 12.99 12.26 1.55
CA VAL A 62 12.58 11.38 2.65
C VAL A 62 11.17 10.85 2.41
N GLY A 63 10.26 11.70 1.94
CA GLY A 63 8.88 11.31 1.63
C GLY A 63 8.78 10.30 0.50
N ILE A 64 9.56 10.46 -0.57
CA ILE A 64 9.62 9.51 -1.69
C ILE A 64 10.34 8.23 -1.28
N LEU A 65 11.44 8.31 -0.54
CA LEU A 65 12.20 7.12 -0.13
C LEU A 65 11.41 6.27 0.87
N LEU A 66 10.95 6.85 1.98
CA LEU A 66 10.19 6.10 2.99
C LEU A 66 8.79 5.78 2.50
N GLY A 67 8.09 6.77 1.93
CA GLY A 67 6.74 6.59 1.40
C GLY A 67 6.74 5.58 0.26
N GLY A 68 7.69 5.67 -0.67
CA GLY A 68 7.87 4.74 -1.79
C GLY A 68 8.35 3.35 -1.38
N LEU A 69 9.21 3.22 -0.36
CA LEU A 69 9.66 1.91 0.14
C LEU A 69 8.51 1.15 0.79
N PHE A 70 7.79 1.78 1.72
CA PHE A 70 6.64 1.14 2.40
C PHE A 70 5.49 0.86 1.42
N SER A 71 5.25 1.81 0.52
CA SER A 71 4.34 1.66 -0.61
C SER A 71 4.69 0.47 -1.50
N GLY A 72 5.93 0.41 -1.98
CA GLY A 72 6.39 -0.57 -2.95
C GLY A 72 6.38 -1.97 -2.36
N ALA A 73 6.79 -2.11 -1.10
CA ALA A 73 6.68 -3.36 -0.36
C ALA A 73 5.21 -3.81 -0.24
N THR A 74 4.30 -2.90 0.10
CA THR A 74 2.86 -3.20 0.20
C THR A 74 2.27 -3.61 -1.15
N LEU A 75 2.63 -2.91 -2.23
CA LEU A 75 2.20 -3.23 -3.59
C LEU A 75 2.74 -4.58 -4.06
N ALA A 76 4.01 -4.89 -3.76
CA ALA A 76 4.61 -6.17 -4.09
C ALA A 76 3.89 -7.34 -3.39
N VAL A 77 3.54 -7.16 -2.11
CA VAL A 77 2.76 -8.16 -1.36
C VAL A 77 1.34 -8.30 -1.94
N ALA A 78 0.67 -7.20 -2.25
CA ALA A 78 -0.66 -7.23 -2.85
C ALA A 78 -0.66 -7.91 -4.24
N TRP A 79 0.33 -7.61 -5.07
CA TRP A 79 0.52 -8.22 -6.38
C TRP A 79 0.81 -9.72 -6.27
N TYR A 80 1.63 -10.11 -5.28
CA TYR A 80 1.92 -11.52 -5.00
C TYR A 80 0.65 -12.29 -4.67
N PHE A 81 -0.16 -11.82 -3.72
CA PHE A 81 -1.42 -12.48 -3.37
C PHE A 81 -2.38 -12.57 -4.56
N HIS A 82 -2.58 -11.48 -5.30
CA HIS A 82 -3.45 -11.46 -6.47
C HIS A 82 -2.99 -12.45 -7.57
N SER A 83 -1.68 -12.50 -7.85
CA SER A 83 -1.11 -13.43 -8.83
C SER A 83 -1.23 -14.89 -8.38
N THR A 84 -1.13 -15.13 -7.08
CA THR A 84 -1.24 -16.48 -6.51
C THR A 84 -2.69 -16.98 -6.57
N GLU A 85 -3.65 -16.10 -6.30
CA GLU A 85 -5.09 -16.40 -6.38
C GLU A 85 -5.56 -16.61 -7.82
N MET A 86 -5.01 -15.87 -8.79
CA MET A 86 -5.25 -16.11 -10.22
C MET A 86 -4.63 -17.42 -10.70
N ARG A 87 -3.40 -17.76 -10.28
CA ARG A 87 -2.77 -19.05 -10.62
C ARG A 87 -3.51 -20.25 -10.04
N ALA A 88 -4.06 -20.13 -8.82
CA ALA A 88 -4.84 -21.19 -8.20
C ALA A 88 -6.15 -21.49 -8.97
N ARG A 89 -6.77 -20.48 -9.61
CA ARG A 89 -7.95 -20.69 -10.46
C ARG A 89 -7.62 -21.42 -11.75
N TYR A 90 -6.54 -21.03 -12.43
CA TYR A 90 -6.11 -21.71 -13.67
C TYR A 90 -5.68 -23.17 -13.46
N ALA A 91 -5.08 -23.50 -12.30
CA ALA A 91 -4.71 -24.88 -11.97
C ALA A 91 -5.91 -25.80 -11.65
N GLY A 92 -7.10 -25.24 -11.38
CA GLY A 92 -8.33 -26.00 -11.13
C GLY A 92 -9.19 -26.25 -12.38
N GLU A 93 -8.88 -25.59 -13.51
CA GLU A 93 -9.65 -25.67 -14.75
C GLU A 93 -9.05 -26.62 -15.80
N GLU A 94 -7.88 -27.21 -15.52
CA GLU A 94 -7.17 -28.17 -16.40
C GLU A 94 -7.41 -29.66 -16.05
N ASP A 95 -8.63 -30.07 -15.72
CA ASP A 95 -9.00 -31.50 -15.91
C ASP A 95 -10.42 -31.72 -16.46
N PRO A 96 -10.64 -31.52 -17.77
CA PRO A 96 -11.81 -31.99 -18.48
C PRO A 96 -11.62 -33.38 -19.14
N THR A 97 -10.60 -34.17 -18.78
CA THR A 97 -10.24 -35.40 -19.55
C THR A 97 -10.21 -36.72 -18.79
N ALA A 98 -10.45 -36.73 -17.48
CA ALA A 98 -10.47 -37.97 -16.68
C ALA A 98 -11.73 -38.87 -16.85
N GLU A 99 -12.68 -38.55 -17.75
CA GLU A 99 -13.97 -39.25 -17.84
C GLU A 99 -14.28 -39.85 -19.23
N GLN A 100 -13.27 -40.39 -19.93
CA GLN A 100 -13.49 -41.15 -21.17
C GLN A 100 -12.63 -42.43 -21.29
N VAL A 101 -12.54 -43.21 -20.20
CA VAL A 101 -12.02 -44.60 -20.24
C VAL A 101 -13.15 -45.59 -19.96
#